data_AF-A0A2X3CPF1-F1
#
_entry.id   AF-A0A2X3CPF1-F1
#
_cell.length_a   1.000
_cell.length_b   1.000
_cell.length_c   1.000
_cell.angle_alpha   90.00
_cell.angle_beta   90.00
_cell.angle_gamma   90.00
#
_symmetry.space_group_name_H-M   'P 1'
#
loop_
_entity.id
_entity.type
_entity.pdbx_description
1 polymer ?
#
loop_
_entity_poly.entity_id
_entity_poly.type
_entity_poly.pdbx_seq_one_letter_code
_entity_poly.pdbx_strand_id
1 'polypeptide(L)' 'MTTPYIFPTENGLRCDTQALDWGRWHISGHFHFSVQPWSTRQLMETDHWHKMQAEDGVWITLDGLHMGGGRR' A
#
# COMPACT_ATOMS: atom_id res chain seq x y z
N MET A 1 6.01 -0.60 -3.78
CA MET A 1 6.30 0.74 -4.34
C MET A 1 5.90 1.76 -3.28
N THR A 2 6.85 2.31 -2.53
CA THR A 2 6.54 3.18 -1.38
C THR A 2 7.17 4.55 -1.54
N THR A 3 6.48 5.58 -1.06
CA THR A 3 7.03 6.92 -0.86
C THR A 3 7.31 7.09 0.63
N PRO A 4 8.58 7.26 1.06
CA PRO A 4 8.93 7.29 2.48
C PRO A 4 8.58 8.65 3.10
N TYR A 5 7.30 8.88 3.40
CA TYR A 5 6.87 10.05 4.17
C TYR A 5 7.47 10.00 5.58
N ILE A 6 7.87 11.16 6.12
CA ILE A 6 8.49 11.25 7.45
C ILE A 6 7.63 10.59 8.51
N PHE A 7 6.33 10.90 8.50
CA PHE A 7 5.29 10.25 9.27
C PHE A 7 4.66 9.17 8.38
N PRO A 8 4.82 7.87 8.72
CA PRO A 8 4.25 6.79 7.96
C PRO A 8 2.73 6.91 7.83
N THR A 9 2.24 6.81 6.59
CA THR A 9 0.81 6.71 6.26
C THR A 9 0.66 5.77 5.08
N GLU A 10 -0.57 5.36 4.77
CA GLU A 10 -0.83 4.65 3.52
C GLU A 10 -0.30 5.47 2.33
N ASN A 11 0.43 4.80 1.44
CA ASN A 11 1.09 5.41 0.30
C ASN A 11 1.29 4.39 -0.83
N GLY A 12 1.64 4.88 -2.02
CA GLY A 12 1.95 4.01 -3.15
C GLY A 12 0.75 3.39 -3.86
N LEU A 13 -0.47 3.88 -3.60
CA LEU A 13 -1.69 3.45 -4.28
C LEU A 13 -1.56 3.62 -5.80
N ARG A 14 -2.04 2.61 -6.52
CA ARG A 14 -2.19 2.57 -7.97
C ARG A 14 -3.68 2.47 -8.26
N CYS A 15 -4.21 3.48 -8.94
CA CYS A 15 -5.63 3.52 -9.27
C CYS A 15 -5.90 2.88 -10.64
N ASP A 16 -7.18 2.63 -10.93
CA ASP A 16 -7.71 2.16 -12.22
C ASP A 16 -6.94 0.96 -12.81
N THR A 17 -6.53 0.04 -11.94
CA THR A 17 -5.74 -1.13 -12.32
C THR A 17 -6.66 -2.21 -12.90
N GLN A 18 -6.27 -2.72 -14.06
CA GLN A 18 -7.00 -3.79 -14.76
C GLN A 18 -6.49 -5.19 -14.41
N ALA A 19 -5.19 -5.29 -14.13
CA ALA A 19 -4.54 -6.53 -13.75
C ALA A 19 -3.32 -6.28 -12.86
N LEU A 20 -3.06 -7.19 -11.93
CA LEU A 20 -1.86 -7.26 -11.10
C LEU A 20 -1.29 -8.67 -11.18
N ASP A 21 -0.05 -8.77 -11.66
CA ASP A 21 0.77 -9.97 -11.60
C ASP A 21 1.78 -9.84 -10.45
N TRP A 22 1.72 -10.75 -9.48
CA TRP A 22 2.65 -10.77 -8.36
C TRP A 22 3.08 -12.19 -8.00
N GLY A 23 4.32 -12.54 -8.36
CA GLY A 23 4.85 -13.89 -8.19
C GLY A 23 4.03 -14.91 -8.97
N ARG A 24 3.26 -15.75 -8.26
CA ARG A 24 2.36 -16.76 -8.85
C ARG A 24 0.89 -16.32 -8.90
N TRP A 25 0.59 -15.12 -8.39
CA TRP A 25 -0.77 -14.60 -8.32
C TRP A 25 -1.05 -13.71 -9.51
N HIS A 26 -2.22 -13.92 -10.11
CA HIS A 26 -2.80 -13.05 -11.11
C HIS A 26 -4.17 -12.58 -10.62
N ILE A 27 -4.37 -11.27 -10.59
CA ILE A 27 -5.61 -10.64 -10.15
C ILE A 27 -6.08 -9.71 -11.26
N SER A 28 -7.30 -9.91 -11.75
CA SER A 28 -7.92 -9.13 -12.82
C SER A 28 -9.23 -8.52 -12.37
N GLY A 29 -9.52 -7.29 -12.80
CA GLY A 29 -10.77 -6.59 -12.46
C GLY A 29 -10.61 -5.09 -12.61
N HIS A 30 -11.49 -4.30 -12.00
CA HIS A 30 -11.28 -2.86 -11.86
C HIS A 30 -11.06 -2.55 -10.39
N PHE A 31 -9.82 -2.26 -10.02
CA PHE A 31 -9.44 -2.07 -8.62
C PHE A 31 -8.31 -1.07 -8.46
N HIS A 32 -8.02 -0.74 -7.21
CA HIS A 32 -6.85 0.00 -6.80
C HIS A 32 -6.01 -0.89 -5.90
N PHE A 33 -4.70 -0.70 -5.92
CA PHE A 33 -3.84 -1.51 -5.07
C PHE A 33 -2.61 -0.76 -4.57
N SER A 34 -2.08 -1.20 -3.43
CA SER A 34 -0.78 -0.80 -2.92
C SER A 34 0.03 -2.05 -2.56
N VAL A 35 1.35 -1.96 -2.66
CA VAL A 35 2.29 -3.05 -2.33
C VAL A 35 3.43 -2.50 -1.50
N GLN A 36 3.58 -3.02 -0.29
CA GLN A 36 4.57 -2.53 0.67
C GLN A 36 5.10 -3.64 1.59
N PRO A 37 6.31 -3.47 2.14
CA PRO A 37 6.89 -4.44 3.07
C PRO A 37 6.37 -4.30 4.52
N TRP A 38 5.40 -3.42 4.76
CA TRP A 38 4.88 -3.09 6.09
C TRP A 38 3.36 -3.23 6.15
N SER A 39 2.84 -3.72 7.28
CA SER A 39 1.40 -3.79 7.49
C SER A 39 0.77 -2.41 7.71
N THR A 40 -0.54 -2.29 7.48
CA THR A 40 -1.32 -1.10 7.86
C THR A 40 -1.18 -0.79 9.36
N ARG A 41 -1.12 -1.83 10.21
CA ARG A 41 -0.87 -1.67 11.64
C ARG A 41 0.45 -0.95 11.90
N GLN A 42 1.53 -1.41 11.26
CA GLN A 42 2.84 -0.81 11.46
C GLN A 42 2.91 0.63 10.95
N LEU A 43 2.26 0.93 9.82
CA LEU A 43 2.11 2.30 9.32
C LEU A 43 1.39 3.21 10.33
N MET A 44 0.37 2.72 11.03
CA MET A 44 -0.41 3.50 11.99
C MET A 44 0.31 3.69 13.34
N GLU A 45 1.14 2.72 13.74
CA GLU A 45 1.76 2.67 15.07
C GLU A 45 3.19 3.24 15.10
N THR A 46 3.80 3.46 13.94
CA THR A 46 5.20 3.92 13.85
C THR A 46 5.26 5.41 13.56
N ASP A 47 5.86 6.19 14.45
CA ASP A 47 5.92 7.65 14.29
C ASP A 47 6.83 8.12 13.15
N HIS A 48 7.87 7.34 12.79
CA HIS A 48 8.91 7.78 11.86
C HIS A 48 9.35 6.66 10.92
N TRP A 49 9.49 6.98 9.63
CA TRP A 49 9.77 5.99 8.58
C TRP A 49 11.00 5.10 8.84
N HIS A 50 12.07 5.64 9.42
CA HIS A 50 13.31 4.89 9.66
C HIS A 50 13.18 3.85 10.78
N LYS A 51 12.08 3.87 11.55
CA LYS A 51 11.75 2.88 12.57
C LYS A 51 10.92 1.71 12.01
N MET A 52 10.43 1.83 10.77
CA MET A 52 9.69 0.77 10.10
C MET A 52 10.61 -0.42 9.84
N GLN A 53 10.13 -1.62 10.15
CA GLN A 53 10.80 -2.90 9.97
C GLN A 53 10.01 -3.72 8.96
N ALA A 54 10.66 -4.11 7.86
CA ALA A 54 10.04 -5.00 6.90
C ALA A 54 9.54 -6.28 7.59
N GLU A 55 8.29 -6.63 7.33
CA GLU A 55 7.67 -7.85 7.83
C GLU A 55 7.90 -9.01 6.84
N ASP A 56 7.71 -10.24 7.30
CA ASP A 56 7.89 -11.41 6.44
C ASP A 56 6.91 -11.38 5.27
N GLY A 57 7.46 -11.33 4.05
CA GLY A 57 6.69 -11.30 2.81
C GLY A 57 6.35 -9.89 2.34
N VAL A 58 5.12 -9.70 1.88
CA VAL A 58 4.65 -8.42 1.34
C VAL A 58 3.18 -8.22 1.66
N TRP A 59 2.81 -6.99 1.95
CA TRP A 59 1.44 -6.56 2.14
C TRP A 59 0.90 -5.99 0.83
N ILE A 60 -0.19 -6.58 0.35
CA ILE A 60 -0.93 -6.13 -0.83
C ILE A 60 -2.33 -5.74 -0.37
N THR A 61 -2.68 -4.46 -0.53
CA THR A 61 -4.05 -3.96 -0.30
C THR A 61 -4.75 -3.90 -1.65
N LEU A 62 -6.00 -4.39 -1.71
CA LEU A 62 -6.85 -4.36 -2.90
C LEU A 62 -8.17 -3.66 -2.56
N ASP A 63 -8.40 -2.51 -3.18
CA ASP A 63 -9.58 -1.69 -2.95
C ASP A 63 -10.45 -1.63 -4.21
N GLY A 64 -11.75 -1.89 -4.08
CA GLY A 64 -12.71 -1.66 -5.17
C GLY A 64 -13.06 -0.19 -5.36
N LEU A 65 -13.03 0.58 -4.26
CA LEU A 65 -13.20 2.03 -4.21
C LEU A 65 -12.27 2.54 -3.10
N HIS A 66 -11.57 3.65 -3.35
CA HIS A 66 -10.68 4.25 -2.36
C HIS A 66 -11.03 5.73 -2.18
N MET A 67 -11.15 6.18 -0.93
CA MET A 67 -11.43 7.58 -0.64
C MET A 67 -10.20 8.44 -0.97
N GLY A 68 -10.35 9.44 -1.84
CA GLY A 68 -9.24 10.32 -2.19
C GLY A 68 -8.66 11.02 -0.95
N GLY A 69 -7.33 11.14 -0.88
CA GLY A 69 -6.62 11.90 0.15
C GLY A 69 -6.87 13.40 -0.03
N GLY A 70 -8.04 13.87 0.39
CA GLY A 70 -8.48 15.25 0.19
C GLY A 70 -7.45 16.26 0.70
N ARG A 71 -7.27 17.34 -0.06
CA ARG A 71 -6.67 18.59 0.43
C ARG A 71 -7.68 19.70 0.27
N ARG A 72 -7.87 20.50 1.33
CA ARG A 72 -8.39 21.88 1.22
C ARG A 72 -7.20 22.82 1.10
#